data_AF-A0A509ELG5-F1
#
_entry.id   AF-A0A509ELG5-F1
#
_cell.length_a   1.000
_cell.length_b   1.000
_cell.length_c   1.000
_cell.angle_alpha   90.00
_cell.angle_beta   90.00
_cell.angle_gamma   90.00
#
_symmetry.space_group_name_H-M   'P 1'
#
loop_
_entity.id
_entity.type
_entity.pdbx_description
1 polymer ?
#
loop_
_entity_poly.entity_id
_entity_poly.type
_entity_poly.pdbx_seq_one_letter_code
_entity_poly.pdbx_strand_id
1 'polypeptide(L)'
;MSRAPGSKSTATQVSFDAAARALRARAIRRLGAVSLGERPLPVPADLDSAVILARGLAGLGLERLPWSAGQRQMLARIRFLRGAEGEPWPDLTESGLAASVEDWLAPALVGRTGLDAIGADDLGQALGALLPWDLRARLDQAAPTHVEVPTGSAIPVDYEAEGGPALAVRVQELFGLDTHPSAGGIPLVLNLLSPAQRPIQITRDLPGFWRGSWAAVRAEMRGRYPRHPWPENPLAEAPTRRAKPRGT
;
A
#
# COMPACT_ATOMS: atom_id res chain seq x y z
N MET A 1 53.72 -4.78 31.68
CA MET A 1 53.88 -5.32 30.31
C MET A 1 53.21 -4.35 29.35
N SER A 2 54.03 -3.56 28.64
CA SER A 2 53.59 -2.44 27.79
C SER A 2 53.21 -2.93 26.40
N ARG A 3 51.98 -2.64 25.97
CA ARG A 3 51.47 -2.98 24.62
C ARG A 3 52.13 -2.02 23.63
N ALA A 4 52.92 -2.55 22.68
CA ALA A 4 53.74 -1.74 21.78
C ALA A 4 52.89 -0.69 21.01
N PRO A 5 53.29 0.59 20.96
CA PRO A 5 52.64 1.60 20.14
C PRO A 5 52.93 1.29 18.66
N GLY A 6 51.90 0.90 17.91
CA GLY A 6 52.00 0.69 16.46
C GLY A 6 51.69 -0.72 15.93
N SER A 7 50.83 -1.51 16.57
CA SER A 7 50.39 -2.77 15.95
C SER A 7 49.58 -2.48 14.68
N LYS A 8 50.04 -2.97 13.52
CA LYS A 8 49.26 -2.95 12.28
C LYS A 8 48.05 -3.88 12.44
N SER A 9 46.87 -3.40 12.07
CA SER A 9 45.65 -4.20 12.04
C SER A 9 44.98 -4.07 10.67
N THR A 10 44.26 -5.11 10.26
CA THR A 10 43.43 -5.12 9.06
C THR A 10 42.01 -5.44 9.50
N ALA A 11 41.04 -4.62 9.11
CA ALA A 11 39.63 -4.85 9.38
C ALA A 11 38.82 -4.72 8.09
N THR A 12 37.81 -5.56 7.93
CA THR A 12 36.78 -5.40 6.89
C THR A 12 35.81 -4.33 7.36
N GLN A 13 35.57 -3.32 6.53
CA GLN A 13 34.51 -2.34 6.74
C GLN A 13 33.49 -2.49 5.61
N VAL A 14 32.23 -2.70 5.99
CA VAL A 14 31.07 -2.65 5.09
C VAL A 14 30.34 -1.33 5.35
N SER A 15 29.92 -0.65 4.29
CA SER A 15 29.18 0.60 4.36
C SER A 15 28.16 0.68 3.23
N PHE A 16 27.04 1.35 3.48
CA PHE A 16 26.08 1.68 2.44
C PHE A 16 26.51 2.94 1.68
N ASP A 17 26.55 2.87 0.36
CA ASP A 17 26.71 4.02 -0.53
C ASP A 17 25.33 4.46 -1.03
N ALA A 18 24.90 5.63 -0.58
CA ALA A 18 23.59 6.20 -0.92
C ALA A 18 23.44 6.55 -2.40
N ALA A 19 24.51 6.97 -3.08
CA ALA A 19 24.46 7.31 -4.50
C ALA A 19 24.34 6.05 -5.37
N ALA A 20 25.10 5.00 -5.02
CA ALA A 20 25.01 3.71 -5.67
C ALA A 20 23.78 2.89 -5.23
N ARG A 21 23.17 3.24 -4.08
CA ARG A 21 22.10 2.48 -3.41
C ARG A 21 22.49 1.03 -3.11
N ALA A 22 23.76 0.85 -2.73
CA ALA A 22 24.39 -0.47 -2.61
C ALA A 22 25.45 -0.48 -1.51
N LEU A 23 25.75 -1.67 -1.01
CA LEU A 23 26.85 -1.94 -0.09
C LEU A 23 28.19 -1.88 -0.81
N ARG A 24 29.19 -1.37 -0.09
CA ARG A 24 30.60 -1.46 -0.44
C ARG A 24 31.36 -2.10 0.73
N ALA A 25 32.24 -3.05 0.41
CA ALA A 25 33.16 -3.62 1.39
C ALA A 25 34.60 -3.28 1.03
N ARG A 26 35.40 -2.93 2.03
CA ARG A 26 36.83 -2.66 1.88
C ARG A 26 37.63 -3.21 3.05
N ALA A 27 38.81 -3.74 2.77
CA ALA A 27 39.82 -4.01 3.78
C ALA A 27 40.55 -2.71 4.10
N ILE A 28 40.55 -2.28 5.36
CA ILE A 28 41.31 -1.11 5.81
C ILE A 28 42.48 -1.58 6.65
N ARG A 29 43.68 -1.18 6.24
CA ARG A 29 44.90 -1.37 7.03
C ARG A 29 45.13 -0.13 7.90
N ARG A 30 45.30 -0.30 9.21
CA ARG A 30 45.52 0.80 10.16
C ARG A 30 46.80 0.63 10.97
N LEU A 31 47.42 1.75 11.31
CA LEU A 31 48.47 1.88 12.33
C LEU A 31 47.96 2.83 13.42
N GLY A 32 47.42 2.27 14.51
CA GLY A 32 46.65 3.07 15.46
C GLY A 32 45.42 3.70 14.81
N ALA A 33 45.27 5.03 14.89
CA ALA A 33 44.16 5.77 14.27
C ALA A 33 44.36 6.09 12.77
N VAL A 34 45.58 5.91 12.24
CA VAL A 34 45.92 6.31 10.87
C VAL A 34 45.59 5.18 9.89
N SER A 35 44.83 5.50 8.84
CA SER A 35 44.60 4.60 7.71
C SER A 35 45.84 4.56 6.81
N LEU A 36 46.42 3.38 6.62
CA LEU A 36 47.60 3.16 5.79
C LEU A 36 47.25 2.79 4.34
N GLY A 37 46.01 2.37 4.09
CA GLY A 37 45.54 1.96 2.77
C GLY A 37 44.25 1.17 2.83
N GLU A 38 43.55 1.16 1.71
CA GLU A 38 42.29 0.46 1.52
C GLU A 38 42.30 -0.38 0.24
N ARG A 39 41.60 -1.50 0.25
CA ARG A 39 41.40 -2.36 -0.92
C ARG A 39 39.94 -2.82 -0.98
N PRO A 40 39.26 -2.74 -2.14
CA PRO A 40 37.92 -3.30 -2.29
C PRO A 40 37.88 -4.79 -1.96
N LEU A 41 36.77 -5.20 -1.34
CA LEU A 41 36.44 -6.59 -1.03
C LEU A 41 35.04 -6.91 -1.55
N PRO A 42 34.73 -8.19 -1.81
CA PRO A 42 33.35 -8.62 -1.95
C PRO A 42 32.58 -8.33 -0.65
N VAL A 43 31.32 -7.95 -0.78
CA VAL A 43 30.42 -7.77 0.36
C VAL A 43 30.11 -9.16 0.95
N PRO A 44 30.30 -9.36 2.27
CA PRO A 44 29.91 -10.61 2.93
C PRO A 44 28.41 -10.90 2.76
N ALA A 45 28.07 -12.17 2.54
CA ALA A 45 26.68 -12.63 2.44
C ALA A 45 26.16 -13.05 3.83
N ASP A 46 26.17 -12.10 4.79
CA ASP A 46 25.76 -12.31 6.17
C ASP A 46 24.66 -11.33 6.61
N LEU A 47 24.10 -11.59 7.80
CA LEU A 47 23.04 -10.77 8.37
C LEU A 47 23.53 -9.34 8.71
N ASP A 48 24.77 -9.19 9.16
CA ASP A 48 25.35 -7.88 9.48
C ASP A 48 25.38 -6.96 8.24
N SER A 49 25.78 -7.50 7.08
CA SER A 49 25.74 -6.78 5.81
C SER A 49 24.30 -6.45 5.40
N ALA A 50 23.38 -7.41 5.56
CA ALA A 50 21.96 -7.22 5.27
C ALA A 50 21.32 -6.11 6.14
N VAL A 51 21.70 -6.02 7.43
CA VAL A 51 21.26 -4.96 8.35
C VAL A 51 21.77 -3.59 7.88
N ILE A 52 23.03 -3.49 7.43
CA ILE A 52 23.56 -2.24 6.87
C ILE A 52 22.79 -1.84 5.61
N LEU A 53 22.46 -2.80 4.74
CA LEU A 53 21.66 -2.53 3.54
C LEU A 53 20.25 -2.06 3.90
N ALA A 54 19.56 -2.78 4.78
CA ALA A 54 18.21 -2.45 5.23
C ALA A 54 18.12 -1.04 5.82
N ARG A 55 19.05 -0.68 6.73
CA ARG A 55 19.17 0.69 7.29
C ARG A 55 19.43 1.72 6.20
N GLY A 56 20.35 1.43 5.28
CA GLY A 56 20.69 2.31 4.17
C GLY A 56 19.50 2.60 3.26
N LEU A 57 18.72 1.57 2.93
CA LEU A 57 17.50 1.69 2.13
C LEU A 57 16.40 2.46 2.85
N ALA A 58 16.20 2.22 4.15
CA ALA A 58 15.28 3.02 4.96
C ALA A 58 15.67 4.51 4.94
N GLY A 59 16.97 4.82 5.01
CA GLY A 59 17.48 6.20 4.91
C GLY A 59 17.27 6.87 3.55
N LEU A 60 17.02 6.10 2.49
CA LEU A 60 16.65 6.62 1.17
C LEU A 60 15.14 6.82 0.98
N GLY A 61 14.32 6.28 1.88
CA GLY A 61 12.87 6.18 1.74
C GLY A 61 12.44 4.78 1.28
N LEU A 62 11.52 4.18 2.06
CA LEU A 62 11.01 2.82 1.80
C LEU A 62 10.08 2.77 0.57
N GLU A 63 9.52 3.89 0.14
CA GLU A 63 8.68 4.02 -1.05
C GLU A 63 9.40 3.62 -2.35
N ARG A 64 10.74 3.69 -2.33
CA ARG A 64 11.64 3.33 -3.44
C ARG A 64 11.88 1.84 -3.59
N LEU A 65 11.50 1.04 -2.60
CA LEU A 65 11.56 -0.41 -2.71
C LEU A 65 10.63 -0.90 -3.83
N PRO A 66 10.94 -2.04 -4.46
CA PRO A 66 10.19 -2.59 -5.59
C PRO A 66 8.87 -3.24 -5.15
N TRP A 67 8.01 -2.47 -4.47
CA TRP A 67 6.70 -2.93 -4.00
C TRP A 67 5.80 -3.30 -5.17
N SER A 68 5.21 -4.50 -5.11
CA SER A 68 4.10 -4.85 -6.00
C SER A 68 2.83 -4.06 -5.64
N ALA A 69 1.89 -3.96 -6.59
CA ALA A 69 0.60 -3.32 -6.34
C ALA A 69 -0.16 -4.00 -5.18
N GLY A 70 -0.11 -5.33 -5.09
CA GLY A 70 -0.74 -6.09 -4.01
C GLY A 70 -0.12 -5.82 -2.63
N GLN A 71 1.20 -5.62 -2.55
CA GLN A 71 1.88 -5.27 -1.30
C GLN A 71 1.51 -3.86 -0.85
N ARG A 72 1.48 -2.88 -1.77
CA ARG A 72 1.01 -1.51 -1.47
C ARG A 72 -0.42 -1.54 -0.95
N GLN A 73 -1.31 -2.27 -1.62
CA GLN A 73 -2.70 -2.42 -1.20
C GLN A 73 -2.83 -3.08 0.17
N MET A 74 -2.06 -4.14 0.45
CA MET A 74 -2.04 -4.80 1.77
C MET A 74 -1.59 -3.84 2.87
N LEU A 75 -0.50 -3.09 2.65
CA LEU A 75 -0.01 -2.09 3.59
C LEU A 75 -1.06 -1.00 3.85
N ALA A 76 -1.71 -0.48 2.80
CA ALA A 76 -2.75 0.54 2.91
C ALA A 76 -3.95 0.05 3.75
N ARG A 77 -4.40 -1.19 3.51
CA ARG A 77 -5.50 -1.82 4.26
C ARG A 77 -5.18 -1.99 5.74
N ILE A 78 -3.97 -2.46 6.06
CA ILE A 78 -3.53 -2.65 7.46
C ILE A 78 -3.40 -1.30 8.17
N ARG A 79 -2.80 -0.30 7.51
CA ARG A 79 -2.69 1.07 8.05
C ARG A 79 -4.06 1.67 8.33
N PHE A 80 -5.01 1.47 7.40
CA PHE A 80 -6.39 1.90 7.58
C PHE A 80 -7.03 1.27 8.82
N LEU A 81 -6.97 -0.07 8.95
CA LEU A 81 -7.55 -0.77 10.09
C LEU A 81 -6.86 -0.41 11.42
N ARG A 82 -5.55 -0.22 11.41
CA ARG A 82 -4.83 0.29 12.59
C ARG A 82 -5.28 1.70 12.97
N GLY A 83 -5.49 2.59 12.02
CA GLY A 83 -6.01 3.93 12.28
C GLY A 83 -7.45 3.91 12.83
N ALA A 84 -8.26 2.95 12.37
CA ALA A 84 -9.67 2.81 12.77
C ALA A 84 -9.85 2.10 14.13
N GLU A 85 -9.06 1.06 14.39
CA GLU A 85 -9.28 0.13 15.52
C GLU A 85 -8.10 0.09 16.52
N GLY A 86 -6.90 0.50 16.10
CA GLY A 86 -5.68 0.38 16.90
C GLY A 86 -5.13 -1.04 16.94
N GLU A 87 -4.67 -1.47 18.11
CA GLU A 87 -4.22 -2.84 18.36
C GLU A 87 -5.38 -3.83 18.14
N PRO A 88 -5.14 -5.04 17.57
CA PRO A 88 -3.84 -5.70 17.37
C PRO A 88 -3.16 -5.42 16.01
N TRP A 89 -3.62 -4.45 15.21
CA TRP A 89 -3.02 -4.20 13.90
C TRP A 89 -1.61 -3.61 14.01
N PRO A 90 -0.59 -4.21 13.37
CA PRO A 90 0.80 -3.81 13.53
C PRO A 90 1.10 -2.43 12.92
N ASP A 91 2.11 -1.75 13.46
CA ASP A 91 2.60 -0.48 12.91
C ASP A 91 3.32 -0.66 11.58
N LEU A 92 2.56 -0.66 10.49
CA LEU A 92 3.13 -0.72 9.15
C LEU A 92 3.20 0.65 8.48
N THR A 93 3.13 1.76 9.23
CA THR A 93 3.39 3.10 8.70
C THR A 93 4.82 3.20 8.15
N GLU A 94 5.12 4.23 7.36
CA GLU A 94 6.49 4.43 6.86
C GLU A 94 7.50 4.54 8.02
N SER A 95 7.17 5.31 9.06
CA SER A 95 7.99 5.42 10.25
C SER A 95 8.08 4.11 11.04
N GLY A 96 6.98 3.36 11.17
CA GLY A 96 6.97 2.07 11.86
C GLY A 96 7.84 1.02 11.16
N LEU A 97 7.74 0.93 9.83
CA LEU A 97 8.56 0.05 9.02
C LEU A 97 10.03 0.47 9.02
N ALA A 98 10.33 1.77 8.97
CA ALA A 98 11.70 2.26 9.03
C ALA A 98 12.36 1.97 10.38
N ALA A 99 11.61 2.13 11.48
CA ALA A 99 12.09 1.87 12.83
C ALA A 99 12.42 0.39 13.10
N SER A 100 11.73 -0.53 12.41
CA SER A 100 11.89 -1.98 12.56
C SER A 100 12.59 -2.64 11.35
N VAL A 101 13.22 -1.86 10.48
CA VAL A 101 13.76 -2.34 9.18
C VAL A 101 14.81 -3.46 9.34
N GLU A 102 15.52 -3.46 10.46
CA GLU A 102 16.49 -4.50 10.80
C GLU A 102 15.82 -5.84 11.10
N ASP A 103 14.63 -5.80 11.69
CA ASP A 103 13.92 -7.00 12.13
C ASP A 103 13.12 -7.62 10.99
N TRP A 104 12.40 -6.79 10.22
CA TRP A 104 11.47 -7.31 9.21
C TRP A 104 12.11 -7.47 7.83
N LEU A 105 13.00 -6.55 7.42
CA LEU A 105 13.55 -6.53 6.07
C LEU A 105 14.93 -7.20 5.99
N ALA A 106 15.84 -6.90 6.92
CA ALA A 106 17.22 -7.41 6.84
C ALA A 106 17.33 -8.95 6.69
N PRO A 107 16.53 -9.78 7.36
CA PRO A 107 16.60 -11.23 7.18
C PRO A 107 16.33 -11.69 5.74
N ALA A 108 15.46 -10.98 5.01
CA ALA A 108 15.16 -11.26 3.61
C ALA A 108 16.23 -10.72 2.64
N LEU A 109 17.17 -9.90 3.11
CA LEU A 109 18.22 -9.28 2.30
C LEU A 109 19.59 -9.97 2.41
N VAL A 110 19.70 -11.11 3.08
CA VAL A 110 20.95 -11.87 3.17
C VAL A 110 21.43 -12.25 1.76
N GLY A 111 22.68 -11.88 1.44
CA GLY A 111 23.27 -12.09 0.12
C GLY A 111 22.89 -11.04 -0.93
N ARG A 112 22.01 -10.08 -0.62
CA ARG A 112 21.72 -8.91 -1.48
C ARG A 112 22.72 -7.81 -1.17
N THR A 113 23.18 -7.11 -2.21
CA THR A 113 24.21 -6.08 -2.09
C THR A 113 23.72 -4.69 -2.47
N GLY A 114 22.52 -4.54 -3.01
CA GLY A 114 21.98 -3.24 -3.43
C GLY A 114 20.51 -3.30 -3.78
N LEU A 115 19.90 -2.13 -3.99
CA LEU A 115 18.48 -2.01 -4.32
C LEU A 115 18.09 -2.73 -5.61
N ASP A 116 18.99 -2.76 -6.59
CA ASP A 116 18.84 -3.44 -7.87
C ASP A 116 18.79 -4.98 -7.77
N ALA A 117 19.33 -5.54 -6.69
CA ALA A 117 19.31 -6.97 -6.39
C ALA A 117 18.04 -7.41 -5.62
N ILE A 118 17.15 -6.48 -5.26
CA ILE A 118 15.93 -6.72 -4.50
C ILE A 118 14.75 -6.79 -5.46
N GLY A 119 13.90 -7.81 -5.29
CA GLY A 119 12.64 -7.95 -6.01
C GLY A 119 11.43 -7.85 -5.08
N ALA A 120 10.23 -7.85 -5.67
CA ALA A 120 8.99 -7.90 -4.92
C ALA A 120 8.86 -9.17 -4.07
N ASP A 121 9.47 -10.29 -4.49
CA ASP A 121 9.44 -11.56 -3.74
C ASP A 121 10.22 -11.48 -2.42
N ASP A 122 11.37 -10.79 -2.40
CA ASP A 122 12.13 -10.55 -1.15
C ASP A 122 11.27 -9.74 -0.17
N LEU A 123 10.58 -8.70 -0.66
CA LEU A 123 9.63 -7.92 0.14
C LEU A 123 8.42 -8.76 0.60
N GLY A 124 7.95 -9.68 -0.25
CA GLY A 124 6.84 -10.57 0.06
C GLY A 124 7.17 -11.52 1.20
N GLN A 125 8.38 -12.08 1.20
CA GLN A 125 8.88 -12.89 2.32
C GLN A 125 8.98 -12.07 3.60
N ALA A 126 9.55 -10.87 3.52
CA ALA A 126 9.72 -9.96 4.65
C ALA A 126 8.37 -9.54 5.27
N LEU A 127 7.40 -9.08 4.46
CA LEU A 127 6.04 -8.76 4.91
C LEU A 127 5.27 -9.98 5.43
N GLY A 128 5.61 -11.17 4.92
CA GLY A 128 5.08 -12.46 5.37
C GLY A 128 5.20 -12.68 6.88
N ALA A 129 6.24 -12.15 7.51
CA ALA A 129 6.47 -12.30 8.94
C ALA A 129 5.74 -11.24 9.80
N LEU A 130 5.30 -10.13 9.21
CA LEU A 130 4.79 -8.97 9.96
C LEU A 130 3.33 -9.07 10.40
N LEU A 131 2.52 -9.86 9.68
CA LEU A 131 1.09 -9.99 9.97
C LEU A 131 0.78 -11.40 10.51
N PRO A 132 0.37 -11.51 11.78
CA PRO A 132 -0.17 -12.74 12.36
C PRO A 132 -1.27 -13.37 11.50
N TRP A 133 -1.37 -14.70 11.55
CA TRP A 133 -2.26 -15.46 10.66
C TRP A 133 -3.74 -15.12 10.85
N ASP A 134 -4.17 -14.93 12.09
CA ASP A 134 -5.53 -14.51 12.45
C ASP A 134 -5.88 -13.13 11.87
N LEU A 135 -4.93 -12.20 11.89
CA LEU A 135 -5.12 -10.88 11.30
C LEU A 135 -5.16 -10.90 9.77
N ARG A 136 -4.48 -11.84 9.12
CA ARG A 136 -4.60 -12.03 7.65
C ARG A 136 -6.03 -12.36 7.24
N ALA A 137 -6.65 -13.34 7.90
CA ALA A 137 -8.03 -13.73 7.61
C ALA A 137 -9.02 -12.59 7.91
N ARG A 138 -8.77 -11.85 9.00
CA ARG A 138 -9.58 -10.69 9.37
C ARG A 138 -9.44 -9.53 8.38
N LEU A 139 -8.24 -9.32 7.82
CA LEU A 139 -7.95 -8.22 6.89
C LEU A 139 -8.86 -8.27 5.66
N ASP A 140 -9.09 -9.46 5.12
CA ASP A 140 -9.94 -9.68 3.95
C ASP A 140 -11.43 -9.41 4.21
N GLN A 141 -11.88 -9.63 5.44
CA GLN A 141 -13.27 -9.36 5.84
C GLN A 141 -13.47 -7.90 6.24
N ALA A 142 -12.56 -7.35 7.05
CA ALA A 142 -12.70 -6.01 7.62
C ALA A 142 -12.37 -4.92 6.61
N ALA A 143 -11.36 -5.11 5.77
CA ALA A 143 -10.96 -4.15 4.75
C ALA A 143 -10.75 -4.89 3.43
N PRO A 144 -11.82 -5.27 2.70
CA PRO A 144 -11.68 -6.05 1.47
C PRO A 144 -10.97 -5.27 0.35
N THR A 145 -10.31 -5.97 -0.57
CA THR A 145 -9.67 -5.32 -1.75
C THR A 145 -10.69 -4.77 -2.74
N HIS A 146 -11.87 -5.39 -2.80
CA HIS A 146 -12.97 -5.02 -3.68
C HIS A 146 -14.29 -5.12 -2.92
N VAL A 147 -15.26 -4.29 -3.28
CA VAL A 147 -16.65 -4.44 -2.84
C VAL A 147 -17.48 -4.91 -4.01
N GLU A 148 -18.26 -5.96 -3.80
CA GLU A 148 -19.27 -6.37 -4.76
C GLU A 148 -20.48 -5.43 -4.68
N VAL A 149 -20.82 -4.80 -5.80
CA VAL A 149 -22.02 -3.95 -5.92
C VAL A 149 -23.19 -4.76 -6.52
N PRO A 150 -24.45 -4.31 -6.42
CA PRO A 150 -25.63 -5.09 -6.84
C PRO A 150 -25.63 -5.68 -8.25
N THR A 151 -24.83 -5.12 -9.18
CA THR A 151 -24.61 -5.72 -10.52
C THR A 151 -23.70 -6.95 -10.52
N GLY A 152 -23.20 -7.40 -9.38
CA GLY A 152 -22.12 -8.39 -9.24
C GLY A 152 -20.74 -7.86 -9.68
N SER A 153 -20.57 -6.54 -9.81
CA SER A 153 -19.25 -5.95 -10.12
C SER A 153 -18.41 -5.93 -8.86
N ALA A 154 -17.19 -6.45 -8.92
CA ALA A 154 -16.18 -6.22 -7.89
C ALA A 154 -15.47 -4.88 -8.16
N ILE A 155 -15.81 -3.85 -7.39
CA ILE A 155 -15.22 -2.51 -7.50
C ILE A 155 -14.01 -2.41 -6.57
N PRO A 156 -12.81 -2.08 -7.05
CA PRO A 156 -11.63 -1.95 -6.21
C PRO A 156 -11.81 -0.81 -5.20
N VAL A 157 -11.32 -1.03 -3.98
CA VAL A 157 -11.28 -0.01 -2.93
C VAL A 157 -9.92 0.65 -2.92
N ASP A 158 -9.90 1.97 -3.03
CA ASP A 158 -8.69 2.79 -2.87
C ASP A 158 -8.57 3.22 -1.40
N TYR A 159 -7.70 2.55 -0.65
CA TYR A 159 -7.44 2.86 0.76
C TYR A 159 -6.49 4.04 0.97
N GLU A 160 -5.81 4.50 -0.08
CA GLU A 160 -4.88 5.64 -0.01
C GLU A 160 -5.55 6.96 -0.45
N ALA A 161 -6.82 6.90 -0.85
CA ALA A 161 -7.59 8.06 -1.25
C ALA A 161 -7.68 9.12 -0.13
N GLU A 162 -7.59 10.39 -0.54
CA GLU A 162 -7.75 11.52 0.36
C GLU A 162 -9.18 11.55 0.94
N GLY A 163 -9.29 11.68 2.26
CA GLY A 163 -10.57 11.63 2.95
C GLY A 163 -11.08 10.22 3.26
N GLY A 164 -10.24 9.18 3.11
CA GLY A 164 -10.54 7.82 3.55
C GLY A 164 -10.87 6.87 2.39
N PRO A 165 -11.06 5.57 2.67
CA PRO A 165 -11.15 4.56 1.63
C PRO A 165 -12.31 4.82 0.67
N ALA A 166 -12.01 4.82 -0.63
CA ALA A 166 -12.91 5.31 -1.66
C ALA A 166 -13.24 4.25 -2.72
N LEU A 167 -14.45 4.35 -3.28
CA LEU A 167 -14.92 3.55 -4.40
C LEU A 167 -15.35 4.45 -5.54
N ALA A 168 -14.70 4.28 -6.68
CA ALA A 168 -15.09 4.90 -7.93
C ALA A 168 -16.08 3.97 -8.65
N VAL A 169 -17.37 4.31 -8.61
CA VAL A 169 -18.44 3.42 -9.09
C VAL A 169 -19.47 4.18 -9.89
N ARG A 170 -19.92 3.59 -11.01
CA ARG A 170 -21.03 4.15 -11.78
C ARG A 170 -22.32 4.08 -10.98
N VAL A 171 -23.06 5.18 -10.95
CA VAL A 171 -24.26 5.31 -10.10
C VAL A 171 -25.34 4.27 -10.41
N GLN A 172 -25.44 3.80 -11.68
CA GLN A 172 -26.42 2.78 -12.09
C GLN A 172 -26.12 1.40 -11.51
N GLU A 173 -24.88 1.15 -11.10
CA GLU A 173 -24.50 -0.12 -10.49
C GLU A 173 -24.92 -0.23 -9.03
N LEU A 174 -25.30 0.90 -8.42
CA LEU A 174 -25.77 1.00 -7.04
C LEU A 174 -27.30 1.06 -6.93
N PHE A 175 -28.05 1.00 -8.03
CA PHE A 175 -29.52 0.95 -7.94
C PHE A 175 -29.96 -0.29 -7.15
N GLY A 176 -31.02 -0.12 -6.38
CA GLY A 176 -31.49 -1.13 -5.42
C GLY A 176 -30.68 -1.22 -4.11
N LEU A 177 -29.53 -0.54 -3.99
CA LEU A 177 -28.73 -0.57 -2.77
C LEU A 177 -29.23 0.46 -1.74
N ASP A 178 -29.79 -0.04 -0.64
CA ASP A 178 -30.33 0.77 0.47
C ASP A 178 -29.38 0.93 1.66
N THR A 179 -28.23 0.25 1.62
CA THR A 179 -27.26 0.20 2.71
C THR A 179 -25.94 0.72 2.17
N HIS A 180 -25.35 1.68 2.89
CA HIS A 180 -24.09 2.28 2.47
C HIS A 180 -22.92 1.30 2.76
N PRO A 181 -22.02 1.04 1.79
CA PRO A 181 -20.91 0.12 1.99
C PRO A 181 -19.88 0.70 2.97
N SER A 182 -19.28 -0.16 3.78
CA SER A 182 -18.30 0.20 4.80
C SER A 182 -17.12 -0.78 4.83
N ALA A 183 -15.95 -0.30 5.25
CA ALA A 183 -14.80 -1.13 5.62
C ALA A 183 -14.40 -0.78 7.07
N GLY A 184 -14.12 -1.78 7.91
CA GLY A 184 -13.75 -1.57 9.32
C GLY A 184 -14.81 -0.80 10.12
N GLY A 185 -16.08 -0.91 9.73
CA GLY A 185 -17.18 -0.12 10.30
C GLY A 185 -17.23 1.36 9.86
N ILE A 186 -16.31 1.79 9.00
CA ILE A 186 -16.24 3.16 8.48
C ILE A 186 -16.91 3.23 7.10
N PRO A 187 -17.87 4.15 6.88
CA PRO A 187 -18.48 4.39 5.57
C PRO A 187 -17.44 4.72 4.49
N LEU A 188 -17.54 4.03 3.36
CA LEU A 188 -16.65 4.25 2.23
C LEU A 188 -16.99 5.54 1.49
N VAL A 189 -16.00 6.27 1.00
CA VAL A 189 -16.26 7.42 0.14
C VAL A 189 -16.70 6.93 -1.23
N LEU A 190 -17.95 7.16 -1.60
CA LEU A 190 -18.45 6.83 -2.94
C LEU A 190 -18.22 8.00 -3.88
N ASN A 191 -17.26 7.82 -4.78
CA ASN A 191 -17.07 8.66 -5.96
C ASN A 191 -18.01 8.15 -7.04
N LEU A 192 -19.23 8.70 -7.06
CA LEU A 192 -20.26 8.32 -8.02
C LEU A 192 -19.90 8.84 -9.41
N LEU A 193 -19.99 7.95 -10.39
CA LEU A 193 -19.60 8.21 -11.77
C LEU A 193 -20.79 8.15 -12.73
N SER A 194 -20.71 8.94 -13.80
CA SER A 194 -21.61 8.87 -14.94
C SER A 194 -21.34 7.62 -15.80
N PRO A 195 -22.19 7.31 -16.81
CA PRO A 195 -21.92 6.24 -17.76
C PRO A 195 -20.57 6.37 -18.48
N ALA A 196 -20.07 7.59 -18.64
CA ALA A 196 -18.79 7.89 -19.28
C ALA A 196 -17.62 7.98 -18.28
N GLN A 197 -17.76 7.40 -17.09
CA GLN A 197 -16.73 7.36 -16.03
C GLN A 197 -16.29 8.77 -15.57
N ARG A 198 -17.19 9.76 -15.63
CA ARG A 198 -16.93 11.12 -15.12
C ARG A 198 -17.52 11.27 -13.71
N PRO A 199 -16.81 11.89 -12.75
CA PRO A 199 -17.37 12.18 -11.44
C PRO A 199 -18.64 13.02 -11.53
N ILE A 200 -19.67 12.65 -10.77
CA ILE A 200 -20.95 13.39 -10.68
C ILE A 200 -21.32 13.78 -9.25
N GLN A 201 -20.93 12.99 -8.26
CA GLN A 201 -21.21 13.25 -6.85
C GLN A 201 -20.22 12.47 -5.99
N ILE A 202 -19.87 13.04 -4.83
CA ILE A 202 -19.16 12.32 -3.77
C ILE A 202 -20.13 12.19 -2.59
N THR A 203 -20.24 10.99 -1.98
CA THR A 203 -21.08 10.79 -0.79
C THR A 203 -20.51 9.73 0.17
N ARG A 204 -20.77 9.91 1.46
CA ARG A 204 -20.58 8.91 2.54
C ARG A 204 -21.92 8.43 3.12
N ASP A 205 -23.03 8.84 2.52
CA ASP A 205 -24.39 8.44 2.86
C ASP A 205 -25.16 8.22 1.55
N LEU A 206 -25.18 6.96 1.11
CA LEU A 206 -25.83 6.58 -0.14
C LEU A 206 -27.37 6.66 0.01
N PRO A 207 -27.97 6.18 1.11
CA PRO A 207 -29.41 6.36 1.34
C PRO A 207 -29.83 7.83 1.41
N GLY A 208 -29.04 8.68 2.06
CA GLY A 208 -29.25 10.13 2.08
C GLY A 208 -29.13 10.77 0.70
N PHE A 209 -28.14 10.34 -0.10
CA PHE A 209 -28.01 10.77 -1.50
C PHE A 209 -29.27 10.46 -2.33
N TRP A 210 -29.79 9.24 -2.22
CA TRP A 210 -31.00 8.81 -2.94
C TRP A 210 -32.24 9.65 -2.58
N ARG A 211 -32.41 9.97 -1.29
CA ARG A 211 -33.55 10.77 -0.81
C ARG A 211 -33.37 12.28 -1.03
N GLY A 212 -32.14 12.73 -1.21
CA GLY A 212 -31.77 14.15 -1.33
C GLY A 212 -31.35 14.54 -2.74
N SER A 213 -30.04 14.64 -2.96
CA SER A 213 -29.48 15.25 -4.18
C SER A 213 -29.62 14.41 -5.45
N TRP A 214 -30.11 13.17 -5.37
CA TRP A 214 -30.39 12.34 -6.54
C TRP A 214 -31.31 13.02 -7.55
N ALA A 215 -32.36 13.73 -7.12
CA ALA A 215 -33.31 14.35 -8.04
C ALA A 215 -32.64 15.37 -8.99
N ALA A 216 -31.69 16.16 -8.46
CA ALA A 216 -30.93 17.11 -9.25
C ALA A 216 -29.94 16.41 -10.20
N VAL A 217 -29.18 15.43 -9.68
CA VAL A 217 -28.25 14.63 -10.49
C VAL A 217 -28.97 13.92 -11.63
N ARG A 218 -30.11 13.28 -11.35
CA ARG A 218 -30.97 12.62 -12.33
C ARG A 218 -31.41 13.59 -13.43
N ALA A 219 -31.87 14.80 -13.07
CA ALA A 219 -32.33 15.79 -14.05
C ALA A 219 -31.21 16.19 -15.03
N GLU A 220 -30.01 16.46 -14.52
CA GLU A 220 -28.83 16.77 -15.34
C GLU A 220 -28.42 15.59 -16.22
N MET A 221 -28.29 14.40 -15.61
CA MET A 221 -27.78 13.22 -16.28
C MET A 221 -28.73 12.68 -17.35
N ARG A 222 -30.05 12.85 -17.18
CA ARG A 222 -31.04 12.48 -18.21
C ARG A 222 -30.86 13.28 -19.50
N GLY A 223 -30.46 14.55 -19.41
CA GLY A 223 -30.15 15.37 -20.59
C GLY A 223 -28.84 14.95 -21.26
N ARG A 224 -27.78 14.70 -20.47
CA ARG A 224 -26.46 14.32 -20.98
C ARG A 224 -26.40 12.88 -21.52
N TYR A 225 -27.14 11.97 -20.91
CA TYR A 225 -27.09 10.53 -21.21
C TYR A 225 -28.52 9.94 -21.36
N PRO A 226 -29.27 10.34 -22.39
CA PRO A 226 -30.70 10.00 -22.52
C PRO A 226 -30.99 8.51 -22.73
N ARG A 227 -29.98 7.73 -23.16
CA ARG A 227 -30.10 6.27 -23.38
C ARG A 227 -29.93 5.44 -22.10
N HIS A 228 -29.54 6.05 -20.98
CA HIS A 228 -29.32 5.36 -19.71
C HIS A 228 -30.54 5.47 -18.79
N PRO A 229 -30.74 4.49 -17.88
CA PRO A 229 -31.79 4.59 -16.88
C PRO A 229 -31.46 5.66 -15.84
N TRP A 230 -32.46 6.50 -15.57
CA TRP A 230 -32.45 7.57 -14.57
C TRP A 230 -33.78 7.49 -13.81
N PRO A 231 -33.97 6.53 -12.88
CA PRO A 231 -35.24 6.23 -12.20
C PRO A 231 -35.63 7.29 -11.17
N GLU A 232 -36.94 7.40 -10.85
CA GLU A 232 -37.42 8.38 -9.85
C GLU A 232 -37.12 7.85 -8.47
N ASN A 233 -37.37 6.54 -8.32
CA ASN A 233 -36.99 5.77 -7.16
C ASN A 233 -35.80 4.85 -7.50
N PRO A 234 -34.55 5.25 -7.23
CA PRO A 234 -33.37 4.42 -7.51
C PRO A 234 -33.28 3.17 -6.62
N LEU A 235 -33.99 3.15 -5.48
CA LEU A 235 -34.05 1.99 -4.59
C LEU A 235 -34.97 0.88 -5.12
N ALA A 236 -35.90 1.20 -6.02
CA ALA A 236 -36.79 0.22 -6.66
C ALA A 236 -36.33 -0.17 -8.09
N GLU A 237 -35.25 0.44 -8.59
CA GLU A 237 -34.73 0.17 -9.93
C GLU A 237 -33.75 -1.00 -9.90
N ALA A 238 -33.83 -1.87 -10.91
CA ALA A 238 -32.86 -2.95 -11.07
C ALA A 238 -31.46 -2.39 -11.41
N PRO A 239 -30.40 -2.87 -10.75
CA PRO A 239 -29.02 -2.45 -11.04
C PRO A 239 -28.61 -2.87 -12.45
N THR A 240 -27.87 -2.00 -13.15
CA THR A 240 -27.46 -2.30 -14.52
C THR A 240 -26.16 -1.64 -14.92
N ARG A 241 -25.43 -2.32 -15.80
CA ARG A 241 -24.24 -1.81 -16.48
C ARG A 241 -24.53 -1.25 -17.87
N ARG A 242 -25.74 -1.48 -18.39
CA ARG A 242 -26.10 -1.29 -19.80
C ARG A 242 -27.00 -0.06 -20.00
N ALA A 243 -26.96 0.50 -21.21
CA ALA A 243 -27.97 1.42 -21.68
C ALA A 243 -29.30 0.67 -21.97
N LYS A 244 -30.43 1.39 -22.01
CA LYS A 244 -31.72 0.79 -22.39
C LYS A 244 -31.64 0.21 -23.81
N PRO A 245 -32.24 -0.97 -24.08
CA PRO A 245 -32.35 -1.53 -25.43
C PRO A 245 -33.14 -0.57 -26.34
N ARG A 246 -32.86 -0.55 -27.65
CA ARG A 246 -33.69 0.22 -28.60
C ARG A 246 -35.09 -0.42 -28.70
N GLY A 247 -36.14 0.37 -28.45
CA GLY A 247 -37.52 0.00 -28.82
C GLY A 247 -38.46 -0.47 -27.71
N THR A 248 -38.39 0.11 -26.51
CA THR A 248 -39.45 0.03 -25.48
C THR A 248 -39.78 1.42 -24.96
#